data_AF-A0A1M6ZAD1-F1
#
_entry.id   AF-A0A1M6ZAD1-F1
#
_cell.length_a   1.000
_cell.length_b   1.000
_cell.length_c   1.000
_cell.angle_alpha   90.00
_cell.angle_beta   90.00
_cell.angle_gamma   90.00
#
_symmetry.space_group_name_H-M   'P 1'
#
loop_
_entity.id
_entity.type
_entity.pdbx_description
1 polymer ?
#
loop_
_entity_poly.entity_id
_entity_poly.type
_entity_poly.pdbx_seq_one_letter_code
_entity_poly.pdbx_strand_id
1 'polypeptide(L)'
;MSIMIQKSILVFVVLFSFHCNAQTMETVNQLKSSYQHCLNSGNGMKNCSIEYYNQSDSLLNISYKNLKLKLSSKEQSKLKKEQQDWIKKRDLYFEKVYSDTKKEGHFTEGSSDFDMVVFDEKANYVFARVKELIRRI
;
A
#
# COMPACT_ATOMS: atom_id res chain seq x y z
N MET A 1 57.73 -7.43 -30.89
CA MET A 1 56.93 -8.47 -30.22
C MET A 1 55.80 -7.76 -29.49
N SER A 2 54.64 -7.69 -30.13
CA SER A 2 53.45 -6.98 -29.61
C SER A 2 52.70 -7.88 -28.65
N ILE A 3 52.36 -7.37 -27.45
CA ILE A 3 51.18 -7.83 -26.70
C ILE A 3 50.51 -6.58 -26.09
N MET A 4 49.54 -6.04 -26.82
CA MET A 4 48.47 -5.18 -26.31
C MET A 4 47.27 -6.07 -25.95
N ILE A 5 47.08 -6.38 -24.68
CA ILE A 5 45.89 -7.07 -24.11
C ILE A 5 45.87 -6.59 -22.65
N GLN A 6 44.86 -5.97 -22.03
CA GLN A 6 43.40 -6.02 -22.17
C GLN A 6 42.84 -4.77 -21.44
N LYS A 7 42.46 -3.71 -22.15
CA LYS A 7 41.61 -2.65 -21.59
C LYS A 7 40.16 -2.95 -21.96
N SER A 8 39.53 -3.98 -21.38
CA SER A 8 38.09 -4.23 -21.59
C SER A 8 37.55 -5.33 -20.67
N ILE A 9 37.58 -5.16 -19.35
CA ILE A 9 36.67 -5.92 -18.47
C ILE A 9 36.30 -5.05 -17.26
N LEU A 10 35.49 -4.01 -17.48
CA LEU A 10 34.83 -3.30 -16.36
C LEU A 10 33.52 -2.65 -16.80
N VAL A 11 32.74 -3.38 -17.61
CA VAL A 11 31.37 -2.98 -18.02
C VAL A 11 30.43 -4.17 -17.95
N PHE A 12 30.41 -4.90 -16.82
CA PHE A 12 29.49 -6.05 -16.65
C PHE A 12 28.79 -6.11 -15.28
N VAL A 13 28.67 -4.99 -14.56
CA VAL A 13 27.96 -4.94 -13.26
C VAL A 13 27.00 -3.75 -13.20
N VAL A 14 26.17 -3.55 -14.23
CA VAL A 14 25.07 -2.55 -14.18
C VAL A 14 23.70 -3.16 -14.54
N LEU A 15 23.61 -4.46 -14.82
CA LEU A 15 22.35 -5.07 -15.31
C LEU A 15 21.52 -5.82 -14.23
N PHE A 16 21.92 -5.82 -12.96
CA PHE A 16 21.24 -6.63 -11.92
C PHE A 16 20.34 -5.85 -10.94
N SER A 17 19.86 -4.66 -11.31
CA SER A 17 18.93 -3.91 -10.45
C SER A 17 17.66 -3.46 -11.17
N PHE A 18 17.10 -4.33 -12.01
CA PHE A 18 15.67 -4.28 -12.30
C PHE A 18 14.92 -5.12 -11.26
N HIS A 19 14.77 -4.59 -10.04
CA HIS A 19 13.73 -5.09 -9.15
C HIS A 19 12.40 -4.60 -9.73
N CYS A 20 11.88 -5.33 -10.71
CA CYS A 20 10.52 -5.17 -11.20
C CYS A 20 9.60 -5.67 -10.08
N ASN A 21 9.36 -4.82 -9.09
CA ASN A 21 8.46 -5.12 -7.99
C ASN A 21 7.03 -5.15 -8.53
N ALA A 22 6.61 -6.28 -9.08
CA ALA A 22 5.20 -6.56 -9.26
C ALA A 22 4.61 -6.77 -7.86
N GLN A 23 3.77 -5.84 -7.40
CA GLN A 23 3.04 -6.01 -6.15
C GLN A 23 2.06 -7.17 -6.35
N THR A 24 2.20 -8.18 -5.51
CA THR A 24 1.38 -9.39 -5.57
C THR A 24 0.55 -9.52 -4.30
N MET A 25 -0.31 -10.54 -4.26
CA MET A 25 -1.02 -10.89 -3.04
C MET A 25 -0.07 -11.29 -1.90
N GLU A 26 1.13 -11.76 -2.23
CA GLU A 26 2.16 -12.04 -1.26
C GLU A 26 2.65 -10.76 -0.55
N THR A 27 2.83 -9.65 -1.28
CA THR A 27 3.16 -8.35 -0.66
C THR A 27 2.09 -7.91 0.34
N VAL A 28 0.81 -8.13 0.01
CA VAL A 28 -0.31 -7.83 0.93
C VAL A 28 -0.26 -8.70 2.19
N ASN A 29 0.01 -9.99 2.02
CA ASN A 29 0.14 -10.93 3.14
C ASN A 29 1.33 -10.58 4.05
N GLN A 30 2.47 -10.24 3.46
CA GLN A 30 3.66 -9.82 4.18
C GLN A 30 3.40 -8.56 5.02
N LEU A 31 2.76 -7.54 4.45
CA LEU A 31 2.39 -6.32 5.20
C LEU A 31 1.47 -6.64 6.38
N LYS A 32 0.47 -7.53 6.19
CA LYS A 32 -0.40 -7.97 7.28
C LYS A 32 0.37 -8.71 8.38
N SER A 33 1.30 -9.58 8.00
CA SER A 33 2.16 -10.30 8.96
C SER A 33 3.09 -9.36 9.72
N SER A 34 3.72 -8.39 9.04
CA SER A 34 4.55 -7.36 9.66
C SER A 34 3.75 -6.48 10.62
N TYR A 35 2.52 -6.12 10.25
CA TYR A 35 1.62 -5.39 11.12
C TYR A 35 1.30 -6.19 12.39
N GLN A 36 0.89 -7.46 12.26
CA GLN A 36 0.63 -8.31 13.41
C GLN A 36 1.86 -8.49 14.30
N HIS A 37 3.04 -8.64 13.69
CA HIS A 37 4.29 -8.72 14.45
C HIS A 37 4.56 -7.42 15.24
N CYS A 38 4.30 -6.27 14.64
CA CYS A 38 4.41 -4.96 15.31
C CYS A 38 3.46 -4.87 16.51
N LEU A 39 2.19 -5.24 16.33
CA LEU A 39 1.21 -5.30 17.42
C LEU A 39 1.64 -6.24 18.56
N ASN A 40 2.13 -7.43 18.22
CA ASN A 40 2.55 -8.44 19.20
C ASN A 40 3.74 -7.98 20.06
N SER A 41 4.50 -6.98 19.62
CA SER A 41 5.57 -6.39 20.44
C SER A 41 5.04 -5.59 21.63
N GLY A 42 3.76 -5.15 21.59
CA GLY A 42 3.12 -4.29 22.57
C GLY A 42 3.64 -2.84 22.60
N ASN A 43 4.71 -2.53 21.88
CA ASN A 43 5.36 -1.23 21.88
C ASN A 43 4.87 -0.37 20.73
N GLY A 44 4.35 0.83 21.02
CA GLY A 44 3.98 1.80 19.98
C GLY A 44 2.89 1.30 19.03
N MET A 45 1.91 0.54 19.52
CA MET A 45 0.85 -0.07 18.69
C MET A 45 0.06 0.94 17.84
N LYS A 46 -0.14 2.17 18.34
CA LYS A 46 -0.67 3.30 17.55
C LYS A 46 0.18 3.57 16.30
N ASN A 47 1.50 3.61 16.44
CA ASN A 47 2.41 3.81 15.31
C ASN A 47 2.37 2.63 14.36
N CYS A 48 2.23 1.39 14.85
CA CYS A 48 2.01 0.22 14.00
C CYS A 48 0.76 0.40 13.11
N SER A 49 -0.35 0.87 13.68
CA SER A 49 -1.62 1.06 12.96
C SER A 49 -1.52 2.18 11.91
N ILE A 50 -0.90 3.30 12.29
CA ILE A 50 -0.65 4.44 11.37
C ILE A 50 0.23 3.99 10.21
N GLU A 51 1.32 3.28 10.50
CA GLU A 51 2.25 2.82 9.46
C GLU A 51 1.60 1.77 8.55
N TYR A 52 0.80 0.86 9.12
CA TYR A 52 0.04 -0.12 8.33
C TYR A 52 -0.93 0.57 7.35
N TYR A 53 -1.61 1.64 7.79
CA TYR A 53 -2.42 2.48 6.92
C TYR A 53 -1.57 3.15 5.82
N ASN A 54 -0.45 3.78 6.16
CA ASN A 54 0.42 4.45 5.19
C ASN A 54 0.95 3.48 4.12
N GLN A 55 1.35 2.28 4.54
CA GLN A 55 1.79 1.22 3.64
C GLN A 55 0.66 0.75 2.73
N SER A 56 -0.57 0.64 3.24
CA SER A 56 -1.75 0.31 2.44
C SER A 56 -2.04 1.36 1.36
N ASP A 57 -1.94 2.65 1.67
CA ASP A 57 -2.20 3.75 0.72
C ASP A 57 -1.08 3.88 -0.33
N SER A 58 0.17 3.68 0.08
CA SER A 58 1.29 3.55 -0.85
C SER A 58 1.07 2.39 -1.83
N LEU A 59 0.68 1.23 -1.31
CA LEU A 59 0.41 0.04 -2.09
C LEU A 59 -0.78 0.22 -3.06
N LEU A 60 -1.80 0.98 -2.67
CA LEU A 60 -2.92 1.35 -3.54
C LEU A 60 -2.43 2.09 -4.78
N ASN A 61 -1.60 3.13 -4.58
CA ASN A 61 -1.08 3.94 -5.66
C ASN A 61 -0.22 3.12 -6.62
N ILE A 62 0.61 2.22 -6.10
CA ILE A 62 1.45 1.37 -6.94
C ILE A 62 0.60 0.35 -7.71
N SER A 63 -0.33 -0.34 -7.05
CA SER A 63 -1.23 -1.32 -7.68
C SER A 63 -2.07 -0.68 -8.79
N TYR A 64 -2.57 0.54 -8.57
CA TYR A 64 -3.29 1.32 -9.58
C TYR A 64 -2.41 1.63 -10.80
N LYS A 65 -1.17 2.09 -10.58
CA LYS A 65 -0.22 2.40 -11.67
C LYS A 65 0.10 1.15 -12.48
N ASN A 66 0.35 0.02 -11.82
CA ASN A 66 0.65 -1.24 -12.50
C ASN A 66 -0.52 -1.76 -13.34
N LEU A 67 -1.73 -1.73 -12.79
CA LEU A 67 -2.92 -2.09 -13.56
C LEU A 67 -3.07 -1.18 -14.78
N LYS A 68 -2.92 0.14 -14.59
CA LYS A 68 -3.04 1.12 -15.67
C LYS A 68 -2.08 0.83 -16.83
N LEU A 69 -0.85 0.40 -16.56
CA LEU A 69 0.15 0.07 -17.59
C LEU A 69 -0.25 -1.11 -18.48
N LYS A 70 -1.13 -2.01 -18.02
CA LYS A 70 -1.59 -3.18 -18.77
C LYS A 70 -2.87 -2.95 -19.57
N LEU A 71 -3.51 -1.79 -19.39
CA LEU A 71 -4.82 -1.49 -19.98
C LEU A 71 -4.72 -0.61 -21.22
N SER A 72 -5.68 -0.77 -22.14
CA SER A 72 -5.85 0.13 -23.28
C SER A 72 -6.25 1.55 -22.84
N SER A 73 -6.07 2.57 -23.68
CA SER A 73 -6.42 3.96 -23.35
C SER A 73 -7.90 4.14 -22.90
N LYS A 74 -8.82 3.37 -23.50
CA LYS A 74 -10.23 3.37 -23.12
C LYS A 74 -10.43 2.81 -21.70
N GLU A 75 -9.79 1.68 -21.40
CA GLU A 75 -9.86 1.04 -20.08
C GLU A 75 -9.14 1.85 -19.02
N GLN A 76 -8.03 2.52 -19.34
CA GLN A 76 -7.35 3.45 -18.42
C GLN A 76 -8.27 4.62 -18.04
N SER A 77 -9.04 5.16 -18.99
CA SER A 77 -10.00 6.23 -18.73
C SER A 77 -11.14 5.74 -17.81
N LYS A 78 -11.60 4.50 -18.01
CA LYS A 78 -12.58 3.85 -17.13
C LYS A 78 -12.01 3.63 -15.73
N LEU A 79 -10.80 3.08 -15.61
CA LEU A 79 -10.12 2.85 -14.34
C LEU A 79 -9.90 4.16 -13.58
N LYS A 80 -9.53 5.25 -14.27
CA LYS A 80 -9.39 6.58 -13.65
C LYS A 80 -10.71 7.04 -13.01
N LYS A 81 -11.83 6.89 -13.72
CA LYS A 81 -13.16 7.24 -13.19
C LYS A 81 -13.54 6.37 -12.00
N GLU A 82 -13.35 5.04 -12.12
CA GLU A 82 -13.56 4.09 -11.01
C GLU A 82 -12.76 4.48 -9.77
N GLN A 83 -11.48 4.87 -9.94
CA GLN A 83 -10.63 5.27 -8.84
C GLN A 83 -11.05 6.60 -8.21
N GLN A 84 -11.47 7.59 -9.01
CA GLN A 84 -11.99 8.86 -8.50
C GLN A 84 -13.27 8.65 -7.68
N ASP A 85 -14.18 7.82 -8.16
CA ASP A 85 -15.43 7.52 -7.43
C ASP A 85 -15.16 6.70 -6.17
N TRP A 86 -14.17 5.79 -6.20
CA TRP A 86 -13.73 5.08 -5.01
C TRP A 86 -13.12 6.01 -3.96
N ILE A 87 -12.31 7.00 -4.35
CA ILE A 87 -11.72 7.99 -3.43
C ILE A 87 -12.83 8.77 -2.69
N LYS A 88 -13.87 9.23 -3.40
CA LYS A 88 -15.00 9.90 -2.75
C LYS A 88 -15.69 9.02 -1.71
N LYS A 89 -15.86 7.73 -2.01
CA LYS A 89 -16.43 6.77 -1.06
C LYS A 89 -15.52 6.52 0.14
N ARG A 90 -14.20 6.45 -0.10
CA ARG A 90 -13.18 6.32 0.96
C ARG A 90 -13.26 7.49 1.92
N ASP A 91 -13.32 8.71 1.41
CA ASP A 91 -13.30 9.92 2.24
C ASP A 91 -14.56 9.97 3.14
N LEU A 92 -15.74 9.67 2.58
CA LEU A 92 -16.98 9.51 3.36
C LEU A 92 -16.89 8.37 4.38
N TYR A 93 -16.30 7.23 4.02
CA TYR A 93 -16.09 6.13 4.95
C TYR A 93 -15.17 6.54 6.11
N PHE A 94 -14.11 7.30 5.84
CA PHE A 94 -13.14 7.73 6.85
C PHE A 94 -13.75 8.71 7.84
N GLU A 95 -14.58 9.64 7.37
CA GLU A 95 -15.37 10.53 8.22
C GLU A 95 -16.34 9.73 9.09
N LYS A 96 -17.03 8.73 8.50
CA LYS A 96 -17.96 7.88 9.22
C LYS A 96 -17.26 7.06 10.31
N VAL A 97 -16.15 6.40 10.01
CA VAL A 97 -15.35 5.64 10.99
C VAL A 97 -14.97 6.53 12.16
N TYR A 98 -14.43 7.72 11.91
CA TYR A 98 -14.04 8.65 12.96
C TYR A 98 -15.25 9.05 13.85
N SER A 99 -16.35 9.43 13.21
CA SER A 99 -17.57 9.85 13.89
C SER A 99 -18.17 8.73 14.73
N ASP A 100 -18.21 7.50 14.20
CA ASP A 100 -18.74 6.33 14.88
C ASP A 100 -17.87 5.94 16.08
N THR A 101 -16.53 5.84 15.91
CA THR A 101 -15.61 5.56 17.03
C THR A 101 -15.74 6.60 18.14
N LYS A 102 -15.92 7.88 17.77
CA LYS A 102 -16.15 8.96 18.75
C LYS A 102 -17.49 8.82 19.47
N LYS A 103 -18.55 8.48 18.73
CA LYS A 103 -19.92 8.36 19.26
C LYS A 103 -20.09 7.15 20.17
N GLU A 104 -19.44 6.03 19.86
CA GLU A 104 -19.45 4.82 20.68
C GLU A 104 -18.92 5.08 22.09
N GLY A 105 -17.99 6.02 22.24
CA GLY A 105 -17.51 6.47 23.55
C GLY A 105 -16.67 5.42 24.31
N HIS A 106 -16.28 4.34 23.64
CA HIS A 106 -15.38 3.32 24.20
C HIS A 106 -13.97 3.87 24.45
N PHE A 107 -13.55 4.86 23.66
CA PHE A 107 -12.21 5.44 23.71
C PHE A 107 -12.29 6.96 23.73
N THR A 108 -11.39 7.59 24.49
CA THR A 108 -11.23 9.05 24.44
C THR A 108 -10.70 9.46 23.08
N GLU A 109 -11.34 10.43 22.43
CA GLU A 109 -10.88 11.00 21.15
C GLU A 109 -9.41 11.43 21.25
N GLY A 110 -8.58 10.99 20.29
CA GLY A 110 -7.14 11.26 20.27
C GLY A 110 -6.28 10.40 21.19
N SER A 111 -6.87 9.46 21.95
CA SER A 111 -6.11 8.44 22.68
C SER A 111 -5.46 7.41 21.75
N SER A 112 -4.51 6.64 22.27
CA SER A 112 -3.85 5.57 21.50
C SER A 112 -4.86 4.59 20.93
N ASP A 113 -5.79 4.10 21.75
CA ASP A 113 -6.76 3.07 21.33
C ASP A 113 -7.77 3.63 20.33
N PHE A 114 -8.20 4.88 20.51
CA PHE A 114 -9.05 5.58 19.54
C PHE A 114 -8.38 5.64 18.16
N ASP A 115 -7.12 6.10 18.13
CA ASP A 115 -6.39 6.23 16.86
C ASP A 115 -6.13 4.86 16.23
N MET A 116 -5.78 3.84 17.03
CA MET A 116 -5.57 2.47 16.53
C MET A 116 -6.81 1.95 15.79
N VAL A 117 -7.99 2.05 16.40
CA VAL A 117 -9.25 1.62 15.77
C VAL A 117 -9.50 2.39 14.47
N VAL A 118 -9.36 3.71 14.49
CA VAL A 118 -9.58 4.54 13.31
C VAL A 118 -8.62 4.18 12.17
N PHE A 119 -7.33 4.02 12.46
CA PHE A 119 -6.34 3.70 11.42
C PHE A 119 -6.46 2.27 10.90
N ASP A 120 -6.83 1.31 11.74
CA ASP A 120 -7.07 -0.08 11.30
C ASP A 120 -8.24 -0.19 10.34
N GLU A 121 -9.36 0.45 10.67
CA GLU A 121 -10.53 0.48 9.78
C GLU A 121 -10.21 1.16 8.44
N LYS A 122 -9.44 2.25 8.48
CA LYS A 122 -8.95 2.92 7.26
C LYS A 122 -8.06 2.00 6.43
N ALA A 123 -7.09 1.34 7.05
CA ALA A 123 -6.18 0.42 6.38
C ALA A 123 -6.94 -0.75 5.74
N ASN A 124 -7.90 -1.35 6.46
CA ASN A 124 -8.73 -2.44 5.98
C ASN A 124 -9.51 -2.05 4.71
N TYR A 125 -10.11 -0.86 4.71
CA TYR A 125 -10.83 -0.32 3.56
C TYR A 125 -9.91 -0.13 2.33
N VAL A 126 -8.70 0.41 2.54
CA VAL A 126 -7.71 0.60 1.48
C VAL A 126 -7.19 -0.75 0.95
N PHE A 127 -6.89 -1.70 1.83
CA PHE A 127 -6.43 -3.03 1.44
C PHE A 127 -7.45 -3.80 0.61
N ALA A 128 -8.75 -3.63 0.87
CA ALA A 128 -9.78 -4.23 0.02
C ALA A 128 -9.64 -3.79 -1.44
N ARG A 129 -9.40 -2.49 -1.67
CA ARG A 129 -9.17 -1.93 -3.01
C ARG A 129 -7.83 -2.38 -3.60
N VAL A 130 -6.76 -2.40 -2.82
CA VAL A 130 -5.46 -2.96 -3.25
C VAL A 130 -5.66 -4.38 -3.80
N LYS A 131 -6.34 -5.24 -3.06
CA LYS A 131 -6.57 -6.63 -3.46
C LYS A 131 -7.42 -6.73 -4.73
N GLU A 132 -8.42 -5.86 -4.89
CA GLU A 132 -9.19 -5.78 -6.13
C GLU A 132 -8.32 -5.40 -7.33
N LEU A 133 -7.49 -4.36 -7.19
CA LEU A 133 -6.60 -3.89 -8.26
C LEU A 133 -5.58 -4.96 -8.65
N ILE A 134 -4.93 -5.60 -7.68
CA ILE A 134 -3.94 -6.66 -7.92
C ILE A 134 -4.57 -7.85 -8.67
N ARG A 135 -5.81 -8.23 -8.37
CA ARG A 135 -6.49 -9.32 -9.10
C ARG A 135 -6.82 -9.00 -10.56
N ARG A 136 -6.79 -7.72 -10.93
CA ARG A 136 -7.04 -7.25 -12.30
C ARG A 136 -5.74 -7.05 -13.10
N ILE A 137 -4.57 -7.12 -12.46
CA ILE A 137 -3.23 -7.06 -13.08
C ILE A 137 -2.96 -8.38 -13.79
#